data_AF-A0A4R6VE44-F1
#
_entry.id   AF-A0A4R6VE44-F1
#
_cell.length_a   1.000
_cell.length_b   1.000
_cell.length_c   1.000
_cell.angle_alpha   90.00
_cell.angle_beta   90.00
_cell.angle_gamma   90.00
#
_symmetry.space_group_name_H-M   'P 1'
#
loop_
_entity.id
_entity.type
_entity.pdbx_description
1 polymer ?
#
loop_
_entity_poly.entity_id
_entity_poly.type
_entity_poly.pdbx_seq_one_letter_code
_entity_poly.pdbx_strand_id
1 'polypeptide(L)'
;MSARPPRDRGLQPERTLLSWQRTVFLLVVVVLLYLRVPLGESAEGPAADMAGRVLTVLGVLGAVIVLIVHLRRRWRRTDHGLHDDDTGTPPAPLARPWALVLLGAAVALLGTAVAATAVPTP
;
A
#
# COMPACT_ATOMS: atom_id res chain seq x y z
N MET A 1 -35.52 -25.32 3.41
CA MET A 1 -34.38 -24.59 4.01
C MET A 1 -33.11 -25.05 3.31
N SER A 2 -32.53 -24.22 2.44
CA SER A 2 -31.30 -24.57 1.70
C SER A 2 -30.09 -24.29 2.58
N ALA A 3 -29.32 -25.33 2.92
CA ALA A 3 -28.11 -25.20 3.72
C ALA A 3 -27.07 -24.39 2.94
N ARG A 4 -26.56 -23.29 3.52
CA ARG A 4 -25.46 -22.53 2.91
C ARG A 4 -24.27 -23.48 2.73
N PRO A 5 -23.60 -23.48 1.55
CA PRO A 5 -22.37 -24.23 1.36
C PRO A 5 -21.36 -23.86 2.46
N PRO A 6 -20.56 -24.82 2.95
CA PRO A 6 -19.49 -24.53 3.90
C PRO A 6 -18.64 -23.39 3.36
N ARG A 7 -18.47 -22.32 4.15
CA ARG A 7 -17.57 -21.21 3.79
C ARG A 7 -16.18 -21.80 3.59
N ASP A 8 -15.64 -21.62 2.40
CA ASP A 8 -14.32 -22.05 1.98
C ASP A 8 -13.25 -21.24 2.76
N ARG A 9 -13.03 -21.63 4.02
CA ARG A 9 -12.20 -20.90 5.00
C ARG A 9 -10.73 -20.93 4.61
N GLY A 10 -10.29 -21.93 3.85
CA GLY A 10 -8.90 -22.08 3.43
C GLY A 10 -8.46 -21.12 2.33
N LEU A 11 -9.36 -20.78 1.39
CA LEU A 11 -8.98 -19.98 0.20
C LEU A 11 -9.09 -18.46 0.40
N GLN A 12 -9.78 -17.98 1.43
CA GLN A 12 -9.96 -16.54 1.63
C GLN A 12 -8.69 -15.78 2.09
N PRO A 13 -7.84 -16.33 2.99
CA PRO A 13 -6.60 -15.68 3.40
C PRO A 13 -5.60 -15.50 2.26
N GLU A 14 -5.43 -16.52 1.41
CA GLU A 14 -4.55 -16.48 0.24
C GLU A 14 -5.00 -15.42 -0.77
N ARG A 15 -6.31 -15.39 -1.08
CA ARG A 15 -6.88 -14.37 -1.97
C ARG A 15 -6.70 -12.95 -1.44
N THR A 16 -6.77 -12.79 -0.13
CA THR A 16 -6.53 -11.49 0.53
C THR A 16 -5.05 -11.11 0.45
N LEU A 17 -4.12 -12.05 0.64
CA LEU A 17 -2.70 -11.77 0.50
C LEU A 17 -2.32 -11.38 -0.93
N LEU A 18 -2.82 -12.11 -1.93
CA LEU A 18 -2.59 -11.79 -3.34
C LEU A 18 -3.14 -10.41 -3.71
N SER A 19 -4.32 -10.04 -3.21
CA SER A 19 -4.88 -8.71 -3.46
C SER A 19 -4.05 -7.60 -2.82
N TRP A 20 -3.54 -7.81 -1.60
CA TRP A 20 -2.61 -6.89 -0.94
C TRP A 20 -1.29 -6.75 -1.70
N GLN A 21 -0.69 -7.85 -2.14
CA GLN A 21 0.53 -7.82 -2.96
C GLN A 21 0.31 -7.05 -4.25
N ARG A 22 -0.82 -7.29 -4.93
CA ARG A 22 -1.18 -6.56 -6.16
C ARG A 22 -1.32 -5.06 -5.90
N THR A 23 -2.04 -4.67 -4.86
CA THR A 23 -2.23 -3.25 -4.50
C THR A 23 -0.89 -2.57 -4.21
N VAL A 24 -0.04 -3.22 -3.42
CA VAL A 24 1.28 -2.69 -3.08
C VAL A 24 2.17 -2.58 -4.32
N PHE A 25 2.19 -3.60 -5.19
CA PHE A 25 2.94 -3.57 -6.44
C PHE A 25 2.47 -2.45 -7.37
N LEU A 26 1.15 -2.29 -7.52
CA LEU A 26 0.58 -1.18 -8.29
C LEU A 26 1.00 0.18 -7.70
N LEU A 27 1.00 0.34 -6.38
CA LEU A 27 1.45 1.58 -5.74
C LEU A 27 2.92 1.89 -6.05
N VAL A 28 3.80 0.87 -6.06
CA VAL A 28 5.21 1.01 -6.47
C VAL A 28 5.32 1.46 -7.92
N VAL A 29 4.56 0.84 -8.83
CA VAL A 29 4.58 1.23 -10.25
C VAL A 29 4.11 2.67 -10.42
N VAL A 30 3.00 3.05 -9.80
CA VAL A 30 2.42 4.40 -9.93
C VAL A 30 3.34 5.46 -9.32
N VAL A 31 3.95 5.21 -8.17
CA VAL A 31 4.90 6.18 -7.58
C VAL A 31 6.17 6.33 -8.43
N LEU A 32 6.65 5.26 -9.07
CA LEU A 32 7.78 5.36 -10.00
C LEU A 32 7.39 6.09 -11.29
N LEU A 33 6.16 5.93 -11.77
CA LEU A 33 5.65 6.70 -12.91
C LEU A 33 5.55 8.20 -12.60
N TYR A 34 5.34 8.59 -11.35
CA TYR A 34 5.35 10.00 -10.95
C TYR A 34 6.70 10.69 -11.24
N LEU A 35 7.83 9.96 -11.18
CA LEU A 35 9.13 10.51 -11.57
C LEU A 35 9.24 10.84 -13.07
N ARG A 36 8.34 10.33 -13.91
CA ARG A 36 8.32 10.56 -15.36
C ARG A 36 7.54 11.80 -15.76
N VAL A 37 6.82 12.42 -14.83
CA VAL A 37 6.12 13.70 -15.08
C VAL A 37 7.17 14.76 -15.42
N PRO A 38 7.00 15.59 -16.45
CA PRO A 38 7.94 16.69 -16.74
C PRO A 38 8.06 17.65 -15.55
N LEU A 39 9.27 18.15 -15.28
CA LEU A 39 9.49 19.13 -14.21
C LEU A 39 8.75 20.42 -14.56
N GLY A 40 8.08 21.02 -13.58
CA GLY A 40 7.37 22.29 -13.78
C GLY A 40 8.35 23.46 -13.74
N GLU A 41 7.90 24.61 -14.23
CA GLU A 41 8.57 25.91 -14.02
C GLU A 41 8.24 26.44 -12.62
N SER A 42 8.46 25.62 -11.59
CA SER A 42 8.17 26.04 -10.21
C SER A 42 9.01 27.25 -9.84
N ALA A 43 8.43 28.17 -9.07
CA ALA A 43 9.08 29.41 -8.63
C ALA A 43 10.40 29.17 -7.86
N GLU A 44 10.53 28.01 -7.22
CA GLU A 44 11.71 27.58 -6.46
C GLU A 44 12.83 26.98 -7.34
N GLY A 45 12.55 26.77 -8.63
CA GLY A 45 13.47 26.24 -9.64
C GLY A 45 13.46 24.71 -9.75
N PRO A 46 14.06 24.15 -10.83
CA PRO A 46 13.96 22.72 -11.17
C PRO A 46 14.55 21.76 -10.12
N ALA A 47 15.53 22.22 -9.35
CA ALA A 47 16.20 21.41 -8.32
C ALA A 47 15.31 21.18 -7.10
N ALA A 48 14.58 22.21 -6.64
CA ALA A 48 13.62 22.09 -5.55
C ALA A 48 12.46 21.15 -5.94
N ASP A 49 11.99 21.28 -7.17
CA ASP A 49 10.97 20.41 -7.77
C ASP A 49 11.38 18.93 -7.78
N MET A 50 12.62 18.66 -8.22
CA MET A 50 13.16 17.30 -8.21
C MET A 50 13.31 16.76 -6.78
N ALA A 51 13.82 17.58 -5.85
CA ALA A 51 13.98 17.19 -4.45
C ALA A 51 12.64 16.84 -3.80
N GLY A 52 11.60 17.65 -4.02
CA GLY A 52 10.23 17.37 -3.56
C GLY A 52 9.69 16.05 -4.11
N ARG A 53 9.89 15.79 -5.41
CA ARG A 53 9.47 14.53 -6.04
C ARG A 53 10.18 13.31 -5.47
N VAL A 54 11.50 13.39 -5.31
CA VAL A 54 12.28 12.31 -4.71
C VAL A 54 11.80 12.05 -3.28
N LEU A 55 11.53 13.10 -2.50
CA LEU A 55 11.02 12.97 -1.14
C LEU A 55 9.63 12.30 -1.11
N THR A 56 8.72 12.69 -1.99
CA THR A 56 7.40 12.04 -2.14
C THR A 56 7.55 10.56 -2.47
N VAL A 57 8.43 10.22 -3.43
CA VAL A 57 8.66 8.84 -3.87
C VAL A 57 9.24 8.01 -2.73
N LEU A 58 10.25 8.53 -2.03
CA LEU A 58 10.82 7.86 -0.87
C LEU A 58 9.81 7.67 0.25
N GLY A 59 8.94 8.65 0.51
CA GLY A 59 7.87 8.56 1.50
C GLY A 59 6.88 7.43 1.19
N VAL A 60 6.39 7.37 -0.05
CA VAL A 60 5.45 6.33 -0.51
C VAL A 60 6.14 4.95 -0.54
N LEU A 61 7.37 4.85 -1.03
CA LEU A 61 8.14 3.60 -1.01
C LEU A 61 8.42 3.12 0.42
N GLY A 62 8.72 4.02 1.34
CA GLY A 62 8.86 3.71 2.76
C GLY A 62 7.58 3.10 3.34
N ALA A 63 6.42 3.71 3.08
CA ALA A 63 5.12 3.18 3.49
C ALA A 63 4.86 1.78 2.88
N VAL A 64 5.18 1.58 1.59
CA VAL A 64 5.11 0.28 0.93
C VAL A 64 5.98 -0.77 1.61
N ILE A 65 7.24 -0.45 1.91
CA ILE A 65 8.16 -1.38 2.57
C ILE A 65 7.61 -1.80 3.93
N VAL A 66 7.08 -0.86 4.71
CA VAL A 66 6.43 -1.16 6.00
C VAL A 66 5.25 -2.12 5.82
N LEU A 67 4.40 -1.91 4.81
CA LEU A 67 3.28 -2.80 4.50
C LEU A 67 3.77 -4.21 4.09
N ILE A 68 4.77 -4.31 3.21
CA ILE A 68 5.35 -5.60 2.78
C ILE A 68 5.94 -6.34 3.97
N VAL A 69 6.72 -5.66 4.80
CA VAL A 69 7.34 -6.26 6.00
C VAL A 69 6.25 -6.73 6.97
N HIS A 70 5.18 -5.95 7.17
CA HIS A 70 4.06 -6.35 8.00
C HIS A 70 3.36 -7.62 7.47
N LEU A 71 3.02 -7.63 6.19
CA LEU A 71 2.40 -8.77 5.51
C LEU A 71 3.28 -10.02 5.62
N ARG A 72 4.59 -9.90 5.36
CA ARG A 72 5.55 -11.02 5.44
C ARG A 72 5.74 -11.55 6.86
N ARG A 73 5.94 -10.66 7.84
CA ARG A 73 6.09 -11.06 9.25
C ARG A 73 4.85 -11.77 9.75
N ARG A 74 3.69 -11.27 9.35
CA ARG A 74 2.42 -11.88 9.70
C ARG A 74 2.26 -13.26 9.05
N TRP A 75 2.47 -13.35 7.74
CA TRP A 75 2.37 -14.63 7.01
C TRP A 75 3.25 -15.72 7.63
N ARG A 76 4.48 -15.36 8.03
CA ARG A 76 5.40 -16.28 8.72
C ARG A 76 4.97 -16.64 10.15
N ARG A 77 4.26 -15.75 10.86
CA ARG A 77 3.81 -15.98 12.24
C ARG A 77 2.55 -16.84 12.32
N THR A 78 1.70 -16.82 11.30
CA THR A 78 0.42 -17.55 11.31
C THR A 78 0.51 -18.89 10.58
N ASP A 79 1.74 -19.40 10.37
CA ASP A 79 2.08 -20.58 9.56
C ASP A 79 1.18 -20.76 8.32
N HIS A 80 1.25 -19.81 7.39
CA HIS A 80 0.45 -19.81 6.15
C HIS A 80 -1.08 -19.69 6.34
N GLY A 81 -1.53 -19.20 7.50
CA GLY A 81 -2.95 -19.00 7.82
C GLY A 81 -3.64 -20.25 8.38
N LEU A 82 -2.87 -21.29 8.74
CA LEU A 82 -3.39 -22.57 9.20
C LEU A 82 -3.44 -22.72 10.73
N HIS A 83 -2.55 -22.07 11.48
CA HIS A 83 -2.58 -22.08 12.96
C HIS A 83 -2.16 -20.73 13.56
N ASP A 84 -2.94 -20.27 14.53
CA ASP A 84 -2.51 -19.29 15.52
C ASP A 84 -2.26 -20.08 16.81
N ASP A 85 -1.05 -20.63 16.93
CA ASP A 85 -0.63 -21.60 17.97
C ASP A 85 -0.80 -21.07 19.41
N ASP A 86 -1.03 -19.76 19.59
CA ASP A 86 -0.95 -19.09 20.89
C ASP A 86 -2.31 -18.75 21.52
N THR A 87 -3.42 -18.78 20.77
CA THR A 87 -4.72 -18.30 21.29
C THR A 87 -5.95 -19.12 20.93
N GLY A 88 -5.91 -20.04 19.96
CA GLY A 88 -7.10 -20.79 19.54
C GLY A 88 -8.24 -19.91 18.99
N THR A 89 -7.95 -18.64 18.69
CA THR A 89 -8.91 -17.66 18.15
C THR A 89 -8.70 -17.49 16.65
N PRO A 90 -9.76 -17.19 15.87
CA PRO A 90 -9.60 -16.96 14.44
C PRO A 90 -8.61 -15.82 14.19
N PRO A 91 -7.62 -16.01 13.30
CA PRO A 91 -6.56 -15.03 13.09
C PRO A 91 -7.17 -13.67 12.72
N ALA A 92 -6.76 -12.62 13.42
CA ALA A 92 -7.29 -11.25 13.26
C ALA A 92 -7.32 -10.81 11.77
N PRO A 93 -8.13 -9.86 11.31
CA PRO A 93 -8.16 -9.47 9.89
C PRO A 93 -6.77 -9.06 9.36
N LEU A 94 -6.39 -9.53 8.16
CA LEU A 94 -5.16 -9.12 7.44
C LEU A 94 -5.09 -7.60 7.27
N ALA A 95 -6.25 -6.97 7.03
CA ALA A 95 -6.44 -5.53 6.99
C ALA A 95 -6.56 -4.96 8.42
N ARG A 96 -5.42 -4.84 9.12
CA ARG A 96 -5.42 -4.08 10.38
C ARG A 96 -5.73 -2.60 10.09
N PRO A 97 -6.47 -1.89 10.97
CA PRO A 97 -6.89 -0.51 10.73
C PRO A 97 -5.72 0.42 10.38
N TRP A 98 -4.59 0.27 11.07
CA TRP A 98 -3.40 1.09 10.81
C TRP A 98 -2.81 0.86 9.41
N ALA A 99 -2.90 -0.36 8.86
CA ALA A 99 -2.39 -0.67 7.53
C ALA A 99 -3.25 -0.01 6.44
N LEU A 100 -4.57 0.05 6.67
CA LEU A 100 -5.49 0.78 5.81
C LEU A 100 -5.24 2.30 5.88
N VAL A 101 -5.00 2.84 7.08
CA VAL A 101 -4.65 4.26 7.27
C VAL A 101 -3.33 4.59 6.56
N LEU A 102 -2.31 3.75 6.71
CA LEU A 102 -1.01 3.96 6.05
C LEU A 102 -1.13 3.90 4.53
N LEU A 103 -1.88 2.93 4.00
CA LEU A 103 -2.16 2.84 2.57
C LEU A 103 -2.92 4.08 2.07
N GLY A 104 -3.96 4.49 2.79
CA GLY A 104 -4.73 5.70 2.47
C GLY A 104 -3.88 6.96 2.48
N ALA A 105 -3.02 7.12 3.49
CA ALA A 105 -2.08 8.24 3.59
C ALA A 105 -1.07 8.26 2.43
N ALA A 106 -0.53 7.11 2.03
CA ALA A 106 0.39 7.01 0.90
C ALA A 106 -0.30 7.38 -0.42
N VAL A 107 -1.54 6.93 -0.63
CA VAL A 107 -2.35 7.28 -1.81
C VAL A 107 -2.70 8.76 -1.80
N ALA A 108 -3.09 9.32 -0.66
CA ALA A 108 -3.41 10.73 -0.52
C ALA A 108 -2.19 11.61 -0.80
N LEU A 109 -1.02 11.28 -0.24
CA LEU A 109 0.25 11.96 -0.48
C LEU A 109 0.62 11.97 -1.97
N LEU A 110 0.49 10.81 -2.63
CA LEU A 110 0.79 10.71 -4.06
C LEU A 110 -0.22 11.51 -4.90
N GLY A 111 -1.51 11.44 -4.56
CA GLY A 111 -2.57 12.17 -5.24
C GLY A 111 -2.42 13.69 -5.11
N THR A 112 -2.10 14.20 -3.92
CA THR A 112 -1.84 15.63 -3.71
C THR A 112 -0.59 16.09 -4.45
N ALA A 113 0.48 15.29 -4.47
CA ALA A 113 1.69 15.61 -5.22
C ALA A 113 1.43 15.67 -6.73
N VAL A 114 0.70 14.71 -7.29
CA VAL A 114 0.28 14.72 -8.71
C VAL A 114 -0.60 15.93 -9.01
N ALA A 115 -1.59 16.22 -8.16
CA ALA A 115 -2.46 17.38 -8.33
C ALA A 115 -1.67 18.69 -8.31
N ALA A 116 -0.70 18.84 -7.40
CA ALA A 116 0.17 20.02 -7.34
C ALA A 116 0.98 20.20 -8.63
N THR A 117 1.43 19.12 -9.28
CA THR A 117 2.12 19.21 -10.58
C THR A 117 1.20 19.51 -11.77
N ALA A 118 -0.11 19.32 -11.61
CA ALA A 118 -1.09 19.49 -12.69
C ALA A 118 -1.76 20.87 -12.69
N VAL A 119 -1.71 21.61 -11.59
CA VAL A 119 -2.27 22.96 -11.49
C VAL A 119 -1.29 23.95 -12.16
N PRO A 120 -1.68 24.63 -13.26
CA PRO A 120 -0.84 25.68 -13.82
C PRO A 120 -0.74 26.82 -12.81
N THR A 121 0.49 27.15 -12.41
CA THR A 121 0.78 28.35 -11.62
C THR A 121 0.46 29.59 -12.47
N PRO A 122 -0.31 30.57 -11.95
CA PRO A 122 -0.65 31.79 -12.67
C PRO A 122 0.55 32.70 -12.92
#